data_AF-A0A9D7SAQ1-F1
#
_entry.id   AF-A0A9D7SAQ1-F1
#
_cell.length_a   1.000
_cell.length_b   1.000
_cell.length_c   1.000
_cell.angle_alpha   90.00
_cell.angle_beta   90.00
_cell.angle_gamma   90.00
#
_symmetry.space_group_name_H-M   'P 1'
#
loop_
_entity.id
_entity.type
_entity.pdbx_description
1 polymer ?
#
loop_
_entity_poly.entity_id
_entity_poly.type
_entity_poly.pdbx_seq_one_letter_code
_entity_poly.pdbx_strand_id
1 'polypeptide(L)'
;MYEAFINWGNYLGNLAKLKMGNDAEALYVQAFEKFQKAIDIKPDNHSAFINWGNYLGNLAKINKGKDAEAFYTQAFEKYQKAIDLKPNDHEVFNIWGIYLGYYAQTKEGKDAEDLYIQAFEKLKKSIKYGGSSYNLSCLFALKGDKENALKNLELCLSTNGIEVDFVEKDEDWRSLFNDEDFINILNKYK
;
A
#
# COMPACT_ATOMS: atom_id res chain seq x y z
N MET A 1 -20.18 -18.64 6.34
CA MET A 1 -19.19 -19.59 6.92
C MET A 1 -17.76 -19.18 6.56
N TYR A 2 -17.50 -18.78 5.31
CA TYR A 2 -16.19 -18.23 4.92
C TYR A 2 -15.94 -16.82 5.50
N GLU A 3 -16.99 -16.01 5.74
CA GLU A 3 -16.85 -14.63 6.27
C GLU A 3 -16.21 -14.62 7.65
N ALA A 4 -16.54 -15.59 8.50
CA ALA A 4 -15.94 -15.74 9.82
C ALA A 4 -14.43 -15.98 9.73
N PHE A 5 -13.97 -16.74 8.74
CA PHE A 5 -12.54 -16.94 8.51
C PHE A 5 -11.86 -15.67 8.01
N ILE A 6 -12.49 -14.88 7.13
CA ILE A 6 -11.95 -13.58 6.69
C ILE A 6 -11.82 -12.63 7.88
N ASN A 7 -12.86 -12.51 8.69
CA ASN A 7 -12.85 -11.63 9.87
C ASN A 7 -11.80 -12.06 10.89
N TRP A 8 -11.63 -13.37 11.10
CA TRP A 8 -10.59 -13.90 11.98
C TRP A 8 -9.19 -13.63 11.42
N GLY A 9 -8.98 -13.84 10.11
CA GLY A 9 -7.73 -13.49 9.44
C GLY A 9 -7.39 -12.01 9.60
N ASN A 10 -8.37 -11.12 9.40
CA ASN A 10 -8.20 -9.68 9.60
C ASN A 10 -7.84 -9.32 11.04
N TYR A 11 -8.52 -9.93 12.02
CA TYR A 11 -8.20 -9.72 13.43
C TYR A 11 -6.76 -10.11 13.75
N LEU A 12 -6.32 -11.29 13.29
CA LEU A 12 -4.95 -11.78 13.51
C LEU A 12 -3.92 -10.89 12.80
N GLY A 13 -4.16 -10.49 11.55
CA GLY A 13 -3.28 -9.60 10.81
C GLY A 13 -3.17 -8.20 11.43
N ASN A 14 -4.27 -7.67 11.97
CA ASN A 14 -4.23 -6.41 12.72
C ASN A 14 -3.50 -6.55 14.06
N LEU A 15 -3.67 -7.68 14.76
CA LEU A 15 -2.93 -7.97 15.98
C LEU A 15 -1.42 -8.12 15.70
N ALA A 16 -1.05 -8.72 14.57
CA ALA A 16 0.35 -8.89 14.14
C ALA A 16 1.06 -7.53 13.99
N LYS A 17 0.38 -6.51 13.46
CA LYS A 17 0.92 -5.14 13.34
C LYS A 17 1.28 -4.50 14.69
N LEU A 18 0.71 -5.01 15.79
CA LEU A 18 0.99 -4.53 17.15
C LEU A 18 2.06 -5.36 17.88
N LYS A 19 2.61 -6.38 17.22
CA LYS A 19 3.67 -7.26 17.75
C LYS A 19 4.98 -7.01 17.02
N MET A 20 6.06 -7.60 17.51
CA MET A 20 7.40 -7.49 16.92
C MET A 20 8.04 -8.86 16.76
N GLY A 21 8.93 -8.98 15.77
CA GLY A 21 9.69 -10.20 15.52
C GLY A 21 8.79 -11.42 15.32
N ASN A 22 9.21 -12.56 15.87
CA ASN A 22 8.58 -13.86 15.66
C ASN A 22 7.08 -13.91 16.04
N ASP A 23 6.66 -13.12 17.04
CA ASP A 23 5.25 -13.05 17.43
C ASP A 23 4.38 -12.44 16.33
N ALA A 24 4.88 -11.40 15.65
CA ALA A 24 4.19 -10.79 14.53
C ALA A 24 4.11 -11.77 13.34
N GLU A 25 5.22 -12.45 13.03
CA GLU A 25 5.27 -13.42 11.93
C GLU A 25 4.31 -14.60 12.16
N ALA A 26 4.29 -15.16 13.36
CA ALA A 26 3.39 -16.25 13.71
C ALA A 26 1.91 -15.85 13.57
N LEU A 27 1.56 -14.61 13.92
CA LEU A 27 0.20 -14.09 13.76
C LEU A 27 -0.16 -13.86 12.29
N TYR A 28 0.77 -13.37 11.46
CA TYR A 28 0.56 -13.25 10.03
C TYR A 28 0.33 -14.61 9.38
N VAL A 29 1.16 -15.61 9.70
CA VAL A 29 0.99 -16.97 9.18
C VAL A 29 -0.38 -17.54 9.56
N GLN A 30 -0.79 -17.39 10.84
CA GLN A 30 -2.13 -17.81 11.26
C GLN A 30 -3.25 -17.06 10.54
N ALA A 31 -3.07 -15.77 10.24
CA ALA A 31 -4.05 -15.00 9.44
C ALA A 31 -4.18 -15.59 8.03
N PHE A 32 -3.06 -15.95 7.40
CA PHE A 32 -3.02 -16.55 6.07
C PHE A 32 -3.72 -17.90 6.01
N GLU A 33 -3.58 -18.74 7.05
CA GLU A 33 -4.35 -19.99 7.16
C GLU A 33 -5.86 -19.74 7.19
N LYS A 34 -6.33 -18.65 7.82
CA LYS A 34 -7.76 -18.32 7.81
C LYS A 34 -8.21 -17.84 6.43
N PHE A 35 -7.41 -17.01 5.75
CA PHE A 35 -7.74 -16.61 4.38
C PHE A 35 -7.75 -17.81 3.43
N GLN A 36 -6.81 -18.74 3.56
CA GLN A 36 -6.82 -19.98 2.77
C GLN A 36 -8.12 -20.76 3.01
N LYS A 37 -8.52 -20.99 4.27
CA LYS A 37 -9.81 -21.64 4.58
C LYS A 37 -11.02 -20.90 4.00
N ALA A 38 -11.00 -19.57 4.00
CA ALA A 38 -12.06 -18.79 3.37
C ALA A 38 -12.11 -19.01 1.85
N ILE A 39 -10.94 -19.05 1.19
CA ILE A 39 -10.81 -19.30 -0.25
C ILE A 39 -11.17 -20.74 -0.62
N ASP A 40 -10.85 -21.73 0.20
CA ASP A 40 -11.24 -23.13 -0.02
C ASP A 40 -12.77 -23.29 -0.05
N ILE A 41 -13.50 -22.49 0.72
CA ILE A 41 -14.97 -22.47 0.75
C ILE A 41 -15.54 -21.57 -0.34
N LYS A 42 -14.91 -20.41 -0.59
CA LYS A 42 -15.32 -19.43 -1.59
C LYS A 42 -14.11 -18.95 -2.41
N PRO A 43 -13.78 -19.63 -3.52
CA PRO A 43 -12.55 -19.37 -4.28
C PRO A 43 -12.48 -17.99 -4.94
N ASP A 44 -13.63 -17.35 -5.17
CA ASP A 44 -13.78 -16.05 -5.82
C ASP A 44 -13.99 -14.89 -4.83
N ASN A 45 -13.55 -15.06 -3.57
CA ASN A 45 -13.71 -14.02 -2.58
C ASN A 45 -12.66 -12.90 -2.74
N HIS A 46 -13.07 -11.83 -3.41
CA HIS A 46 -12.29 -10.62 -3.62
C HIS A 46 -11.67 -10.04 -2.34
N SER A 47 -12.46 -9.85 -1.27
CA SER A 47 -11.98 -9.23 -0.03
C SER A 47 -10.94 -10.08 0.71
N ALA A 48 -11.04 -11.41 0.63
CA ALA A 48 -10.03 -12.30 1.18
C ALA A 48 -8.67 -12.12 0.48
N PHE A 49 -8.67 -12.00 -0.85
CA PHE A 49 -7.43 -11.76 -1.61
C PHE A 49 -6.80 -10.39 -1.28
N ILE A 50 -7.59 -9.32 -1.20
CA ILE A 50 -7.07 -7.99 -0.83
C ILE A 50 -6.41 -8.03 0.55
N ASN A 51 -7.15 -8.53 1.54
CA ASN A 51 -6.67 -8.51 2.93
C ASN A 51 -5.44 -9.39 3.08
N TRP A 52 -5.43 -10.58 2.45
CA TRP A 52 -4.27 -11.45 2.46
C TRP A 52 -3.05 -10.77 1.83
N GLY A 53 -3.21 -10.17 0.64
CA GLY A 53 -2.14 -9.40 0.00
C GLY A 53 -1.61 -8.27 0.89
N ASN A 54 -2.51 -7.53 1.54
CA ASN A 54 -2.14 -6.43 2.44
C ASN A 54 -1.31 -6.93 3.63
N TYR A 55 -1.70 -8.03 4.27
CA TYR A 55 -0.95 -8.57 5.39
C TYR A 55 0.37 -9.24 4.96
N LEU A 56 0.45 -9.82 3.75
CA LEU A 56 1.71 -10.27 3.14
C LEU A 56 2.67 -9.10 2.91
N GLY A 57 2.18 -7.97 2.39
CA GLY A 57 2.99 -6.76 2.22
C GLY A 57 3.50 -6.21 3.56
N ASN A 58 2.68 -6.23 4.61
CA ASN A 58 3.11 -5.85 5.95
C ASN A 58 4.18 -6.81 6.51
N LEU A 59 4.03 -8.12 6.31
CA LEU A 59 5.03 -9.12 6.69
C LEU A 59 6.35 -8.91 5.92
N ALA A 60 6.27 -8.58 4.63
CA ALA A 60 7.43 -8.26 3.81
C ALA A 60 8.23 -7.06 4.36
N LYS A 61 7.54 -6.00 4.78
CA LYS A 61 8.17 -4.79 5.35
C LYS A 61 8.97 -5.05 6.63
N ILE A 62 8.57 -6.02 7.44
CA ILE A 62 9.29 -6.37 8.68
C ILE A 62 10.37 -7.45 8.47
N ASN A 63 10.48 -7.98 7.25
CA ASN A 63 11.46 -8.98 6.85
C ASN A 63 12.54 -8.38 5.92
N LYS A 64 13.56 -9.17 5.56
CA LYS A 64 14.67 -8.73 4.69
C LYS A 64 15.09 -9.82 3.70
N GLY A 65 15.80 -9.41 2.65
CA GLY A 65 16.35 -10.32 1.65
C GLY A 65 15.28 -11.20 1.00
N LYS A 66 15.61 -12.47 0.76
CA LYS A 66 14.76 -13.39 -0.01
C LYS A 66 13.37 -13.61 0.59
N ASP A 67 13.24 -13.55 1.91
CA ASP A 67 11.95 -13.75 2.57
C ASP A 67 11.01 -12.57 2.28
N ALA A 68 11.51 -11.34 2.40
CA ALA A 68 10.76 -10.14 2.03
C ALA A 68 10.34 -10.16 0.55
N GLU A 69 11.25 -10.55 -0.34
CA GLU A 69 10.98 -10.67 -1.78
C GLU A 69 9.87 -11.69 -2.08
N ALA A 70 9.91 -12.84 -1.39
CA ALA A 70 8.88 -13.87 -1.53
C ALA A 70 7.51 -13.38 -1.01
N PHE A 71 7.48 -12.63 0.08
CA PHE A 71 6.24 -12.08 0.61
C PHE A 71 5.66 -10.95 -0.27
N TYR A 72 6.50 -10.07 -0.83
CA TYR A 72 6.05 -9.09 -1.82
C TYR A 72 5.49 -9.76 -3.07
N THR A 73 6.17 -10.77 -3.61
CA THR A 73 5.71 -11.53 -4.78
C THR A 73 4.35 -12.16 -4.52
N GLN A 74 4.19 -12.85 -3.38
CA GLN A 74 2.92 -13.44 -2.98
C GLN A 74 1.83 -12.36 -2.79
N ALA A 75 2.14 -11.20 -2.21
CA ALA A 75 1.18 -10.12 -2.08
C ALA A 75 0.66 -9.66 -3.45
N PHE A 76 1.56 -9.50 -4.42
CA PHE A 76 1.22 -9.09 -5.78
C PHE A 76 0.40 -10.13 -6.52
N GLU A 77 0.64 -11.43 -6.30
CA GLU A 77 -0.22 -12.49 -6.81
C GLU A 77 -1.65 -12.40 -6.24
N LYS A 78 -1.80 -12.11 -4.94
CA LYS A 78 -3.14 -11.92 -4.33
C LYS A 78 -3.83 -10.67 -4.89
N TYR A 79 -3.11 -9.56 -5.08
CA TYR A 79 -3.69 -8.38 -5.73
C TYR A 79 -4.09 -8.64 -7.17
N GLN A 80 -3.29 -9.40 -7.93
CA GLN A 80 -3.66 -9.79 -9.29
C GLN A 80 -4.95 -10.62 -9.27
N LYS A 81 -5.10 -11.59 -8.36
CA LYS A 81 -6.35 -12.34 -8.19
C LYS A 81 -7.54 -11.44 -7.83
N ALA A 82 -7.34 -10.44 -6.97
CA ALA A 82 -8.40 -9.47 -6.65
C ALA A 82 -8.80 -8.65 -7.89
N ILE A 83 -7.83 -8.16 -8.68
CA ILE A 83 -8.09 -7.45 -9.93
C ILE A 83 -8.78 -8.33 -10.98
N ASP A 84 -8.40 -9.60 -11.10
CA ASP A 84 -9.07 -10.54 -12.02
C ASP A 84 -10.57 -10.68 -11.70
N LEU A 85 -10.94 -10.57 -10.41
CA LEU A 85 -12.33 -10.62 -9.95
C LEU A 85 -13.05 -9.26 -10.08
N LYS A 86 -12.33 -8.15 -9.83
CA LYS A 86 -12.83 -6.78 -9.94
C LYS A 86 -11.79 -5.88 -10.65
N PRO A 87 -11.85 -5.77 -11.99
CA PRO A 87 -10.79 -5.13 -12.78
C PRO A 87 -10.57 -3.64 -12.53
N ASN A 88 -11.54 -2.95 -11.94
CA ASN A 88 -11.53 -1.51 -11.74
C ASN A 88 -11.49 -1.12 -10.25
N ASP A 89 -11.06 -2.04 -9.37
CA ASP A 89 -11.00 -1.76 -7.95
C ASP A 89 -9.80 -0.84 -7.63
N HIS A 90 -10.09 0.44 -7.38
CA HIS A 90 -9.06 1.44 -7.10
C HIS A 90 -8.30 1.15 -5.80
N GLU A 91 -8.95 0.53 -4.80
CA GLU A 91 -8.32 0.23 -3.51
C GLU A 91 -7.18 -0.78 -3.71
N VAL A 92 -7.39 -1.81 -4.54
CA VAL A 92 -6.36 -2.80 -4.87
C VAL A 92 -5.18 -2.16 -5.57
N PHE A 93 -5.43 -1.34 -6.58
CA PHE A 93 -4.36 -0.64 -7.29
C PHE A 93 -3.59 0.31 -6.37
N ASN A 94 -4.28 0.99 -5.45
CA ASN A 94 -3.66 1.87 -4.47
C ASN A 94 -2.70 1.10 -3.55
N ILE A 95 -3.19 0.04 -2.92
CA ILE A 95 -2.41 -0.77 -1.98
C ILE A 95 -1.24 -1.45 -2.69
N TRP A 96 -1.46 -1.97 -3.91
CA TRP A 96 -0.40 -2.58 -4.70
C TRP A 96 0.70 -1.56 -5.03
N GLY A 97 0.33 -0.35 -5.46
CA GLY A 97 1.27 0.73 -5.74
C GLY A 97 2.13 1.10 -4.53
N ILE A 98 1.52 1.20 -3.34
CA ILE A 98 2.22 1.46 -2.07
C ILE A 98 3.27 0.38 -1.80
N TYR A 99 2.90 -0.90 -1.86
CA TYR A 99 3.85 -1.99 -1.57
C TYR A 99 4.94 -2.16 -2.65
N LEU A 100 4.66 -1.82 -3.90
CA LEU A 100 5.71 -1.71 -4.93
C LEU A 100 6.70 -0.60 -4.59
N GLY A 101 6.23 0.55 -4.11
CA GLY A 101 7.09 1.64 -3.63
C GLY A 101 7.98 1.21 -2.46
N TYR A 102 7.40 0.57 -1.44
CA TYR A 102 8.19 0.03 -0.32
C TYR A 102 9.17 -1.05 -0.77
N TYR A 103 8.80 -1.91 -1.72
CA TYR A 103 9.73 -2.89 -2.25
C TYR A 103 10.87 -2.24 -3.04
N ALA A 104 10.57 -1.23 -3.86
CA ALA A 104 11.56 -0.46 -4.60
C ALA A 104 12.62 0.18 -3.69
N GLN A 105 12.22 0.70 -2.52
CA GLN A 105 13.13 1.25 -1.51
C GLN A 105 14.14 0.23 -0.94
N THR A 106 13.86 -1.07 -1.07
CA THR A 106 14.77 -2.14 -0.64
C THR A 106 15.74 -2.61 -1.73
N LYS A 107 15.61 -2.05 -2.94
CA LYS A 107 16.40 -2.41 -4.13
C LYS A 107 17.28 -1.23 -4.55
N GLU A 108 18.19 -1.50 -5.48
CA GLU A 108 19.08 -0.49 -6.05
C GLU A 108 19.12 -0.59 -7.59
N GLY A 109 19.55 0.50 -8.23
CA GLY A 109 19.70 0.56 -9.68
C GLY A 109 18.42 0.20 -10.44
N LYS A 110 18.58 -0.60 -11.49
CA LYS A 110 17.50 -0.95 -12.41
C LYS A 110 16.31 -1.65 -11.73
N ASP A 111 16.57 -2.53 -10.77
CA ASP A 111 15.50 -3.25 -10.07
C ASP A 111 14.59 -2.29 -9.30
N ALA A 112 15.18 -1.28 -8.64
CA ALA A 112 14.43 -0.24 -7.96
C ALA A 112 13.64 0.62 -8.96
N GLU A 113 14.26 1.02 -10.06
CA GLU A 113 13.62 1.82 -11.12
C GLU A 113 12.40 1.10 -11.71
N ASP A 114 12.54 -0.18 -12.06
CA ASP A 114 11.46 -0.99 -12.63
C ASP A 114 10.29 -1.15 -11.64
N LEU A 115 10.57 -1.28 -10.34
CA LEU A 115 9.54 -1.34 -9.30
C LEU A 115 8.86 0.01 -9.10
N TYR A 116 9.60 1.12 -9.14
CA TYR A 116 9.00 2.46 -9.07
C TYR A 116 8.10 2.74 -10.27
N ILE A 117 8.52 2.37 -11.48
CA ILE A 117 7.68 2.50 -12.69
C ILE A 117 6.37 1.76 -12.49
N GLN A 118 6.42 0.51 -12.02
CA GLN A 118 5.21 -0.26 -11.71
C GLN A 118 4.37 0.41 -10.61
N ALA A 119 4.98 0.93 -9.54
CA ALA A 119 4.27 1.63 -8.48
C ALA A 119 3.51 2.84 -9.02
N PHE A 120 4.16 3.68 -9.84
CA PHE A 120 3.53 4.81 -10.51
C PHE A 120 2.37 4.38 -11.41
N GLU A 121 2.52 3.30 -12.17
CA GLU A 121 1.44 2.78 -13.01
C GLU A 121 0.22 2.33 -12.19
N LYS A 122 0.44 1.61 -11.08
CA LYS A 122 -0.66 1.17 -10.21
C LYS A 122 -1.36 2.35 -9.54
N LEU A 123 -0.62 3.33 -9.01
CA LEU A 123 -1.21 4.52 -8.40
C LEU A 123 -1.97 5.38 -9.41
N LYS A 124 -1.46 5.53 -10.65
CA LYS A 124 -2.21 6.19 -11.73
C LYS A 124 -3.49 5.45 -12.09
N LYS A 125 -3.48 4.10 -12.09
CA LYS A 125 -4.69 3.29 -12.28
C LYS A 125 -5.69 3.44 -11.13
N SER A 126 -5.22 3.51 -9.89
CA SER A 126 -6.05 3.82 -8.73
C SER A 126 -6.80 5.13 -8.93
N ILE A 127 -6.08 6.22 -9.26
CA ILE A 127 -6.69 7.54 -9.50
C ILE A 127 -7.70 7.49 -10.65
N LYS A 128 -7.35 6.83 -11.76
CA LYS A 128 -8.25 6.63 -12.90
C LYS A 128 -9.59 6.00 -12.49
N TYR A 129 -9.58 5.12 -11.49
CA TYR A 129 -10.77 4.43 -10.98
C TYR A 129 -11.37 5.06 -9.72
N GLY A 130 -10.99 6.30 -9.40
CA GLY A 130 -11.60 7.09 -8.31
C GLY A 130 -10.81 7.10 -6.99
N GLY A 131 -9.59 6.56 -6.98
CA GLY A 131 -8.68 6.69 -5.84
C GLY A 131 -8.12 8.10 -5.66
N SER A 132 -7.66 8.40 -4.44
CA SER A 132 -6.97 9.66 -4.13
C SER A 132 -5.59 9.73 -4.80
N SER A 133 -5.15 10.95 -5.17
CA SER A 133 -3.78 11.20 -5.66
C SER A 133 -2.73 11.26 -4.55
N TYR A 134 -3.11 11.11 -3.28
CA TYR A 134 -2.21 11.28 -2.14
C TYR A 134 -1.01 10.33 -2.19
N ASN A 135 -1.22 9.02 -2.33
CA ASN A 135 -0.09 8.07 -2.37
C ASN A 135 0.81 8.27 -3.60
N LEU A 136 0.25 8.78 -4.71
CA LEU A 136 1.05 9.18 -5.87
C LEU A 136 1.94 10.38 -5.54
N SER A 137 1.41 11.37 -4.82
CA SER A 137 2.19 12.53 -4.37
C SER A 137 3.33 12.15 -3.42
N CYS A 138 3.07 11.25 -2.46
CA CYS A 138 4.10 10.71 -1.57
C CYS A 138 5.19 9.97 -2.35
N LEU A 139 4.82 9.14 -3.34
CA LEU A 139 5.80 8.43 -4.15
C LEU A 139 6.71 9.37 -4.95
N PHE A 140 6.17 10.47 -5.49
CA PHE A 140 6.98 11.51 -6.13
C PHE A 140 7.91 12.22 -5.13
N ALA A 141 7.43 12.54 -3.93
CA ALA A 141 8.24 13.16 -2.88
C ALA A 141 9.43 12.27 -2.48
N LEU A 142 9.18 10.97 -2.26
CA LEU A 142 10.20 9.96 -1.98
C LEU A 142 11.24 9.84 -3.12
N LYS A 143 10.82 10.05 -4.37
CA LYS A 143 11.70 10.03 -5.54
C LYS A 143 12.47 11.33 -5.77
N GLY A 144 12.20 12.38 -4.98
CA GLY A 144 12.80 13.71 -5.14
C GLY A 144 12.17 14.55 -6.25
N ASP A 145 11.03 14.13 -6.81
CA ASP A 145 10.31 14.87 -7.84
C ASP A 145 9.33 15.85 -7.19
N LYS A 146 9.88 16.98 -6.71
CA LYS A 146 9.12 18.02 -5.99
C LYS A 146 7.92 18.52 -6.81
N GLU A 147 8.11 18.79 -8.10
CA GLU A 147 7.06 19.37 -8.95
C GLU A 147 5.83 18.46 -9.00
N ASN A 148 6.03 17.17 -9.33
CA ASN A 148 4.91 16.24 -9.39
C ASN A 148 4.36 15.87 -8.00
N ALA A 149 5.20 15.87 -6.97
CA ALA A 149 4.74 15.66 -5.60
C ALA A 149 3.73 16.75 -5.20
N LEU A 150 4.13 18.02 -5.26
CA LEU A 150 3.30 19.15 -4.85
C LEU A 150 2.03 19.28 -5.69
N LYS A 151 2.12 19.06 -7.01
CA LYS A 151 0.96 19.06 -7.90
C LYS A 151 -0.10 18.03 -7.49
N ASN A 152 0.32 16.81 -7.16
CA ASN A 152 -0.61 15.75 -6.78
C ASN A 152 -1.12 15.90 -5.34
N LEU A 153 -0.34 16.52 -4.46
CA LEU A 153 -0.75 16.87 -3.10
C LEU A 153 -1.84 17.95 -3.13
N GLU A 154 -1.63 19.03 -3.88
CA GLU A 154 -2.62 20.09 -4.04
C GLU A 154 -3.92 19.54 -4.65
N LEU A 155 -3.81 18.61 -5.62
CA LEU A 155 -4.97 17.93 -6.18
C LEU A 155 -5.78 17.20 -5.10
N CYS A 156 -5.15 16.34 -4.27
CA CYS A 156 -5.92 15.60 -3.26
C CYS A 156 -6.45 16.50 -2.14
N LEU A 157 -5.73 17.56 -1.74
CA LEU A 157 -6.24 18.53 -0.76
C LEU A 157 -7.47 19.27 -1.31
N SER A 158 -7.43 19.69 -2.58
CA SER A 158 -8.55 20.40 -3.22
C SER A 158 -9.83 19.57 -3.37
N THR A 159 -9.71 18.25 -3.35
CA THR A 159 -10.84 17.31 -3.41
C THR A 159 -11.20 16.71 -2.06
N ASN A 160 -10.67 17.24 -0.95
CA ASN A 160 -10.83 16.67 0.40
C ASN A 160 -10.41 15.19 0.49
N GLY A 161 -9.44 14.78 -0.31
CA GLY A 161 -8.91 13.42 -0.37
C GLY A 161 -7.86 13.11 0.70
N ILE A 162 -7.39 14.12 1.44
CA ILE A 162 -6.52 14.02 2.61
C ILE A 162 -6.67 15.27 3.49
N GLU A 163 -6.44 15.15 4.79
CA GLU A 163 -6.40 16.27 5.74
C GLU A 163 -4.97 16.80 5.90
N VAL A 164 -4.80 18.12 6.02
CA VAL A 164 -3.49 18.76 6.20
C VAL A 164 -2.74 18.20 7.41
N ASP A 165 -3.43 18.00 8.53
CA ASP A 165 -2.88 17.45 9.78
C ASP A 165 -2.25 16.07 9.62
N PHE A 166 -2.68 15.29 8.62
CA PHE A 166 -2.07 14.02 8.28
C PHE A 166 -0.77 14.24 7.50
N VAL A 167 -0.80 15.10 6.48
CA VAL A 167 0.35 15.39 5.61
C VAL A 167 1.53 15.97 6.40
N GLU A 168 1.26 16.84 7.38
CA GLU A 168 2.29 17.44 8.24
C GLU A 168 3.07 16.43 9.10
N LYS A 169 2.54 15.22 9.28
CA LYS A 169 3.14 14.15 10.11
C LYS A 169 3.67 12.99 9.28
N ASP A 170 3.46 13.01 7.98
CA ASP A 170 3.83 11.92 7.09
C ASP A 170 5.30 12.06 6.66
N GLU A 171 6.13 11.08 7.05
CA GLU A 171 7.57 11.06 6.80
C GLU A 171 7.94 11.04 5.31
N ASP A 172 7.01 10.65 4.44
CA ASP A 172 7.22 10.70 2.98
C ASP A 172 7.49 12.15 2.49
N TRP A 173 7.02 13.15 3.24
CA TRP A 173 7.19 14.58 2.96
C TRP A 173 8.38 15.22 3.67
N ARG A 174 9.17 14.45 4.42
CA ARG A 174 10.22 15.00 5.29
C ARG A 174 11.24 15.87 4.57
N SER A 175 11.56 15.55 3.32
CA SER A 175 12.48 16.35 2.49
C SER A 175 11.93 17.74 2.12
N LEU A 176 10.61 17.94 2.24
CA LEU A 176 9.87 19.14 1.85
C LEU A 176 9.27 19.89 3.04
N PHE A 177 9.45 19.45 4.29
CA PHE A 177 8.86 20.13 5.46
C PHE A 177 9.27 21.60 5.63
N ASN A 178 10.46 21.98 5.15
CA ASN A 178 10.93 23.38 5.17
C ASN A 178 10.80 24.08 3.81
N ASP A 179 10.18 23.44 2.83
CA ASP A 179 10.01 23.97 1.49
C ASP A 179 8.86 24.99 1.46
N GLU A 180 9.11 26.18 0.91
CA GLU A 180 8.12 27.27 0.90
C GLU A 180 6.85 26.90 0.13
N ASP A 181 6.97 26.20 -1.00
CA ASP A 181 5.81 25.82 -1.82
C ASP A 181 4.95 24.78 -1.10
N PHE A 182 5.58 23.80 -0.44
CA PHE A 182 4.88 22.82 0.39
C PHE A 182 4.11 23.49 1.53
N ILE A 183 4.77 24.37 2.30
CA ILE A 183 4.14 25.12 3.40
C ILE A 183 2.97 25.97 2.89
N ASN A 184 3.14 26.65 1.76
CA ASN A 184 2.10 27.47 1.14
C ASN A 184 0.89 26.65 0.71
N ILE A 185 1.10 25.48 0.10
CA ILE A 185 0.02 24.55 -0.25
C ILE A 185 -0.73 24.13 1.02
N LEU A 186 -0.04 23.69 2.08
CA LEU A 186 -0.73 23.25 3.29
C LEU A 186 -1.55 24.38 3.93
N ASN A 187 -1.00 25.59 4.06
CA ASN A 187 -1.71 26.73 4.65
C ASN A 187 -2.95 27.15 3.85
N LYS A 188 -3.00 26.89 2.54
CA LYS A 188 -4.16 27.17 1.70
C LYS A 188 -5.38 26.28 2.01
N TYR A 189 -5.15 25.08 2.57
CA TYR A 189 -6.18 24.07 2.83
C TYR A 189 -6.35 23.75 4.33
N LYS A 190 -5.80 24.59 5.21
CA LYS A 190 -6.04 24.54 6.67
C LYS A 190 -7.39 25.12 7.06
#